data_AF-A0A372IPD0-F1
#
_entry.id   AF-A0A372IPD0-F1
#
_cell.length_a   1.000
_cell.length_b   1.000
_cell.length_c   1.000
_cell.angle_alpha   90.00
_cell.angle_beta   90.00
_cell.angle_gamma   90.00
#
_symmetry.space_group_name_H-M   'P 1'
#
loop_
_entity.id
_entity.type
_entity.pdbx_description
1 polymer ?
#
loop_
_entity_poly.entity_id
_entity_poly.type
_entity_poly.pdbx_seq_one_letter_code
_entity_poly.pdbx_strand_id
1 'polypeptide(L)'
;MVQMRPVRLIPALLLLVALLFGVAIPGFAQAERKRLILKDGSYQVVLKYEVVGDRVRYTSAERNGQVEEIPYALVDWPATDKWNRDHAPGANPAAAPDDNAAQNTAAEIDKEEQAERAAEKNRMPVVAPGLRLPDESGIFALDTWQGIPELVHLEQSNGNVNRDTGHTILRAAIAPLGGAKELIQLDGPESKIQLHVNQPVLYVSLDHGDAETAGPDGALTVNTGGASSVKDDKKAVSHSSPDSRYAIVRVETRRTLRTIGAMRVSMLGKVTQSEDIVPTKAEILPGGYWMKLTPKYPLDFGEYALMEILSPGEVNLDVWDFGVDPRKPENRHALTPIEDGN
;
A
#
# COMPACT_ATOMS: atom_id res chain seq x y z
N MET A 1 45.07 -57.72 16.39
CA MET A 1 45.46 -59.06 16.89
C MET A 1 44.20 -59.75 17.38
N VAL A 2 43.91 -60.97 16.87
CA VAL A 2 42.95 -61.97 17.42
C VAL A 2 41.47 -61.53 17.40
N GLN A 3 40.45 -62.24 16.90
CA GLN A 3 40.24 -63.51 16.18
C GLN A 3 38.75 -63.50 15.72
N MET A 4 38.43 -64.25 14.64
CA MET A 4 37.24 -65.13 14.48
C MET A 4 35.82 -64.52 14.53
N ARG A 5 34.81 -64.91 13.71
CA ARG A 5 34.63 -65.83 12.56
C ARG A 5 33.16 -65.67 12.05
N PRO A 6 32.64 -66.43 11.05
CA PRO A 6 31.96 -65.92 9.84
C PRO A 6 30.46 -66.28 9.79
N VAL A 7 29.87 -66.47 8.58
CA VAL A 7 28.68 -67.32 8.21
C VAL A 7 27.38 -66.49 8.04
N ARG A 8 26.59 -66.46 6.93
CA ARG A 8 26.50 -67.18 5.64
C ARG A 8 25.98 -66.27 4.51
N LEU A 9 26.10 -66.83 3.31
CA LEU A 9 25.75 -66.38 1.96
C LEU A 9 24.40 -67.04 1.53
N ILE A 10 23.71 -66.43 0.53
CA ILE A 10 22.73 -67.02 -0.43
C ILE A 10 21.22 -66.88 -0.06
N PRO A 11 20.25 -66.64 -1.01
CA PRO A 11 20.26 -65.96 -2.31
C PRO A 11 19.06 -64.99 -2.54
N ALA A 12 19.07 -64.30 -3.69
CA ALA A 12 17.90 -63.74 -4.37
C ALA A 12 16.82 -64.81 -4.68
N LEU A 13 15.53 -64.43 -4.71
CA LEU A 13 14.60 -64.67 -5.84
C LEU A 13 13.12 -64.27 -5.51
N LEU A 14 12.60 -63.34 -6.33
CA LEU A 14 11.22 -63.15 -6.84
C LEU A 14 9.99 -62.82 -5.95
N LEU A 15 9.14 -61.99 -6.61
CA LEU A 15 7.67 -61.98 -6.64
C LEU A 15 6.91 -61.00 -5.71
N LEU A 16 6.72 -59.79 -6.23
CA LEU A 16 5.42 -59.11 -6.44
C LEU A 16 4.24 -59.55 -5.55
N VAL A 17 3.87 -58.71 -4.58
CA VAL A 17 2.47 -58.44 -4.24
C VAL A 17 2.35 -56.96 -3.83
N ALA A 18 1.87 -56.13 -4.75
CA ALA A 18 1.31 -54.83 -4.43
C ALA A 18 -0.02 -55.06 -3.71
N LEU A 19 -0.01 -55.03 -2.37
CA LEU A 19 -1.24 -55.01 -1.58
C LEU A 19 -1.62 -53.55 -1.30
N LEU A 20 -2.59 -53.08 -2.07
CA LEU A 20 -3.42 -51.91 -1.81
C LEU A 20 -3.97 -51.97 -0.37
N PHE A 21 -3.33 -51.29 0.58
CA PHE A 21 -4.00 -50.84 1.79
C PHE A 21 -4.66 -49.48 1.48
N GLY A 22 -5.78 -49.55 0.78
CA GLY A 22 -6.77 -48.47 0.83
C GLY A 22 -7.28 -48.39 2.25
N VAL A 23 -6.78 -47.44 3.03
CA VAL A 23 -7.44 -47.00 4.26
C VAL A 23 -8.74 -46.34 3.81
N ALA A 24 -9.80 -47.13 3.73
CA ALA A 24 -11.16 -46.63 3.70
C ALA A 24 -11.38 -45.90 5.02
N ILE A 25 -11.26 -44.57 4.99
CA ILE A 25 -11.82 -43.72 6.04
C ILE A 25 -13.31 -44.05 6.03
N PRO A 26 -13.88 -44.62 7.11
CA PRO A 26 -15.33 -44.77 7.17
C PRO A 26 -15.89 -43.36 7.07
N GLY A 27 -16.60 -43.08 5.97
CA GLY A 27 -17.36 -41.86 5.86
C GLY A 27 -18.28 -41.81 7.08
N PHE A 28 -18.05 -40.84 7.97
CA PHE A 28 -19.03 -40.50 8.98
C PHE A 28 -20.29 -40.15 8.20
N ALA A 29 -21.27 -41.06 8.21
CA ALA A 29 -22.60 -40.73 7.75
C ALA A 29 -22.99 -39.46 8.52
N GLN A 30 -23.17 -38.36 7.79
CA GLN A 30 -23.56 -37.09 8.35
C GLN A 30 -24.89 -37.33 9.06
N ALA A 31 -24.85 -37.44 10.39
CA ALA A 31 -26.03 -37.77 11.17
C ALA A 31 -27.07 -36.68 10.91
N GLU A 32 -28.28 -37.10 10.53
CA GLU A 32 -29.39 -36.21 10.21
C GLU A 32 -29.63 -35.24 11.39
N ARG A 33 -29.43 -33.94 11.15
CA ARG A 33 -29.60 -32.91 12.18
C ARG A 33 -31.02 -32.35 12.08
N LYS A 34 -31.81 -32.55 13.14
CA LYS A 34 -33.14 -31.98 13.32
C LYS A 34 -33.05 -30.75 14.22
N ARG A 35 -34.07 -29.88 14.20
CA ARG A 35 -34.23 -28.80 15.17
C ARG A 35 -35.47 -29.02 16.02
N LEU A 36 -35.37 -28.68 17.30
CA LEU A 36 -36.51 -28.38 18.17
C LEU A 36 -36.58 -26.86 18.33
N ILE A 37 -37.56 -26.23 17.69
CA ILE A 37 -37.77 -24.78 17.76
C ILE A 37 -38.60 -24.46 18.99
N LEU A 38 -38.14 -23.53 19.82
CA LEU A 38 -38.82 -23.10 21.03
C LEU A 38 -39.71 -21.90 20.73
N LYS A 39 -40.74 -21.69 21.56
CA LYS A 39 -41.71 -20.59 21.38
C LYS A 39 -41.10 -19.18 21.50
N ASP A 40 -39.91 -19.05 22.06
CA ASP A 40 -39.17 -17.79 22.14
C ASP A 40 -38.32 -17.51 20.87
N GLY A 41 -38.35 -18.42 19.88
CA GLY A 41 -37.60 -18.31 18.63
C GLY A 41 -36.21 -18.94 18.66
N SER A 42 -35.71 -19.35 19.83
CA SER A 42 -34.46 -20.12 19.93
C SER A 42 -34.68 -21.58 19.49
N TYR A 43 -33.60 -22.34 19.27
CA TYR A 43 -33.70 -23.74 18.85
C TYR A 43 -32.61 -24.62 19.47
N GLN A 44 -32.90 -25.91 19.60
CA GLN A 44 -31.92 -26.95 19.93
C GLN A 44 -31.63 -27.78 18.69
N VAL A 45 -30.35 -27.99 18.35
CA VAL A 45 -29.95 -28.91 17.28
C VAL A 45 -29.85 -30.33 17.85
N VAL A 46 -30.64 -31.25 17.30
CA VAL A 46 -30.82 -32.59 17.87
C VAL A 46 -30.59 -33.67 16.83
N LEU A 47 -30.06 -34.81 17.26
CA LEU A 47 -29.93 -36.02 16.44
C LEU A 47 -31.24 -36.81 16.40
N LYS A 48 -31.94 -36.86 17.54
CA LYS A 48 -33.26 -37.49 17.71
C LYS A 48 -33.98 -36.91 18.92
N TYR A 49 -35.29 -37.01 18.93
CA TYR A 49 -36.12 -36.66 20.07
C TYR A 49 -37.33 -37.61 20.20
N GLU A 50 -37.86 -37.70 21.40
CA GLU A 50 -39.04 -38.49 21.75
C GLU A 50 -39.90 -37.70 22.74
N VAL A 51 -41.21 -37.70 22.52
CA VAL A 51 -42.17 -37.09 23.45
C VAL A 51 -42.54 -38.14 24.50
N VAL A 52 -42.20 -37.86 25.75
CA VAL A 52 -42.46 -38.71 26.91
C VAL A 52 -43.36 -37.95 27.88
N GLY A 53 -44.67 -38.16 27.77
CA GLY A 53 -45.65 -37.45 28.59
C GLY A 53 -45.65 -35.94 28.33
N ASP A 54 -45.31 -35.16 29.35
CA ASP A 54 -45.22 -33.69 29.30
C ASP A 54 -43.82 -33.16 28.93
N ARG A 55 -42.87 -34.05 28.61
CA ARG A 55 -41.49 -33.68 28.23
C ARG A 55 -41.08 -34.21 26.87
N VAL A 56 -40.11 -33.53 26.27
CA VAL A 56 -39.41 -33.94 25.06
C VAL A 56 -38.00 -34.29 25.48
N ARG A 57 -37.65 -35.57 25.36
CA ARG A 57 -36.30 -36.06 25.56
C ARG A 57 -35.57 -36.06 24.23
N TYR A 58 -34.41 -35.42 24.14
CA TYR A 58 -33.66 -35.35 22.90
C TYR A 58 -32.16 -35.61 23.10
N THR A 59 -31.50 -35.98 22.01
CA THR A 59 -30.05 -36.16 21.95
C THR A 59 -29.44 -34.94 21.27
N SER A 60 -28.65 -34.14 21.99
CA SER A 60 -28.04 -32.92 21.48
C SER A 60 -26.94 -33.22 20.44
N ALA A 61 -26.99 -32.53 19.30
CA ALA A 61 -25.95 -32.62 18.28
C ALA A 61 -24.71 -31.78 18.62
N GLU A 62 -24.86 -30.77 19.48
CA GLU A 62 -23.79 -29.82 19.85
C GLU A 62 -23.07 -30.25 21.13
N ARG A 63 -23.76 -30.97 22.03
CA ARG A 63 -23.21 -31.49 23.28
C ARG A 63 -22.86 -32.97 23.19
N ASN A 64 -22.13 -33.36 22.15
CA ASN A 64 -21.56 -34.71 21.96
C ASN A 64 -22.55 -35.88 22.17
N GLY A 65 -23.81 -35.71 21.78
CA GLY A 65 -24.83 -36.75 21.94
C GLY A 65 -25.39 -36.92 23.35
N GLN A 66 -25.23 -35.93 24.23
CA GLN A 66 -25.87 -35.94 25.54
C GLN A 66 -27.40 -35.93 25.43
N VAL A 67 -28.06 -36.63 26.35
CA VAL A 67 -29.52 -36.69 26.45
C VAL A 67 -30.01 -35.59 27.38
N GLU A 68 -30.99 -34.83 26.90
CA GLU A 68 -31.56 -33.69 27.60
C GLU A 68 -33.08 -33.71 27.52
N GLU A 69 -33.74 -32.95 28.39
CA GLU A 69 -35.19 -32.88 28.47
C GLU A 69 -35.69 -31.43 28.54
N ILE A 70 -36.69 -31.12 27.72
CA ILE A 70 -37.41 -29.84 27.77
C ILE A 70 -38.92 -30.08 27.91
N PRO A 71 -39.69 -29.15 28.49
CA PRO A 71 -41.14 -29.27 28.54
C PRO A 71 -41.75 -29.29 27.12
N TYR A 72 -42.71 -30.18 26.89
CA TYR A 72 -43.47 -30.26 25.63
C TYR A 72 -44.10 -28.92 25.25
N ALA A 73 -44.60 -28.18 26.24
CA ALA A 73 -45.25 -26.89 26.04
C ALA A 73 -44.30 -25.76 25.61
N LEU A 74 -42.98 -25.95 25.74
CA LEU A 74 -41.96 -24.98 25.36
C LEU A 74 -41.64 -25.03 23.86
N VAL A 75 -41.91 -26.17 23.22
CA VAL A 75 -41.62 -26.41 21.81
C VAL A 75 -42.74 -25.81 20.95
N ASP A 76 -42.34 -25.05 19.95
CA ASP A 76 -43.19 -24.67 18.83
C ASP A 76 -43.21 -25.83 17.82
N TRP A 77 -44.18 -26.73 17.98
CA TRP A 77 -44.34 -27.91 17.12
C TRP A 77 -44.63 -27.55 15.66
N PRO A 78 -45.52 -26.59 15.33
CA PRO A 78 -45.69 -26.13 13.96
C PRO A 78 -44.38 -25.69 13.29
N ALA A 79 -43.57 -24.88 13.97
CA ALA A 79 -42.28 -24.43 13.43
C ALA A 79 -41.26 -25.58 13.33
N THR A 80 -41.19 -26.42 14.36
CA THR A 80 -40.33 -27.60 14.42
C THR A 80 -40.61 -28.58 13.28
N ASP A 81 -41.87 -28.94 13.07
CA ASP A 81 -42.28 -29.88 12.01
C ASP A 81 -42.06 -29.31 10.62
N LYS A 82 -42.34 -28.01 10.44
CA LYS A 82 -42.07 -27.31 9.18
C LYS A 82 -40.57 -27.33 8.88
N TRP A 83 -39.72 -26.93 9.82
CA TRP A 83 -38.28 -26.90 9.61
C TRP A 83 -37.71 -28.28 9.31
N ASN A 84 -38.08 -29.30 10.11
CA ASN A 84 -37.60 -30.67 9.92
C ASN A 84 -38.07 -31.27 8.59
N ARG A 85 -39.25 -30.87 8.08
CA ARG A 85 -39.75 -31.28 6.75
C ARG A 85 -38.99 -30.59 5.62
N ASP A 86 -38.78 -29.28 5.75
CA ASP A 86 -38.09 -28.45 4.74
C ASP A 86 -36.58 -28.80 4.66
N HIS A 87 -36.01 -29.47 5.67
CA HIS A 87 -34.59 -29.80 5.78
C HIS A 87 -34.30 -31.32 5.89
N ALA A 88 -35.28 -32.16 5.53
CA ALA A 88 -35.07 -33.60 5.43
C ALA A 88 -34.04 -33.96 4.34
N PRO A 89 -33.33 -35.10 4.41
CA PRO A 89 -32.41 -35.52 3.35
C PRO A 89 -33.12 -35.59 1.99
N GLY A 90 -32.75 -34.70 1.06
CA GLY A 90 -33.37 -34.58 -0.27
C GLY A 90 -34.46 -33.50 -0.39
N ALA A 91 -34.75 -32.74 0.68
CA ALA A 91 -35.56 -31.54 0.60
C ALA A 91 -34.72 -30.37 0.03
N ASN A 92 -35.31 -29.59 -0.87
CA ASN A 92 -34.65 -28.45 -1.51
C ASN A 92 -34.64 -27.28 -0.50
N PRO A 93 -33.48 -26.88 0.08
CA PRO A 93 -33.46 -25.97 1.21
C PRO A 93 -33.75 -24.54 0.74
N ALA A 94 -34.96 -24.07 0.96
CA ALA A 94 -35.27 -22.65 0.91
C ALA A 94 -35.17 -22.07 2.33
N ALA A 95 -34.09 -21.31 2.56
CA ALA A 95 -33.90 -20.32 3.63
C ALA A 95 -33.93 -20.81 5.09
N ALA A 96 -32.80 -21.35 5.55
CA ALA A 96 -32.25 -20.94 6.84
C ALA A 96 -31.47 -19.62 6.63
N PRO A 97 -31.24 -18.76 7.65
CA PRO A 97 -30.17 -17.77 7.56
C PRO A 97 -28.88 -18.55 7.35
N ASP A 98 -28.31 -18.43 6.16
CA ASP A 98 -27.16 -19.22 5.72
C ASP A 98 -25.98 -18.98 6.69
N ASP A 99 -25.47 -20.02 7.35
CA ASP A 99 -24.16 -19.96 8.02
C ASP A 99 -23.07 -19.56 6.99
N ASN A 100 -23.32 -19.85 5.71
CA ASN A 100 -22.53 -19.36 4.58
C ASN A 100 -22.61 -17.83 4.42
N ALA A 101 -23.73 -17.17 4.73
CA ALA A 101 -23.88 -15.72 4.62
C ALA A 101 -23.12 -15.00 5.74
N ALA A 102 -23.10 -15.54 6.96
CA ALA A 102 -22.26 -15.03 8.04
C ALA A 102 -20.75 -15.23 7.75
N GLN A 103 -20.36 -16.36 7.15
CA GLN A 103 -18.98 -16.60 6.72
C GLN A 103 -18.57 -15.74 5.52
N ASN A 104 -19.47 -15.53 4.55
CA ASN A 104 -19.22 -14.65 3.41
C ASN A 104 -19.08 -13.20 3.86
N THR A 105 -19.92 -12.72 4.78
CA THR A 105 -19.80 -11.36 5.33
C THR A 105 -18.53 -11.19 6.17
N ALA A 106 -18.13 -12.17 6.98
CA ALA A 106 -16.85 -12.11 7.70
C ALA A 106 -15.64 -12.10 6.74
N ALA A 107 -15.67 -12.95 5.70
CA ALA A 107 -14.61 -12.99 4.69
C ALA A 107 -14.56 -11.71 3.83
N GLU A 108 -15.71 -11.09 3.56
CA GLU A 108 -15.81 -9.81 2.87
C GLU A 108 -15.22 -8.67 3.72
N ILE A 109 -15.52 -8.62 5.02
CA ILE A 109 -14.95 -7.64 5.96
C ILE A 109 -13.44 -7.83 6.09
N ASP A 110 -12.96 -9.06 6.28
CA ASP A 110 -11.52 -9.34 6.35
C ASP A 110 -10.79 -8.93 5.06
N LYS A 111 -11.44 -9.11 3.90
CA LYS A 111 -10.89 -8.71 2.60
C LYS A 111 -10.87 -7.19 2.45
N GLU A 112 -11.92 -6.49 2.88
CA GLU A 112 -11.99 -5.03 2.87
C GLU A 112 -10.92 -4.43 3.78
N GLU A 113 -10.79 -4.90 5.02
CA GLU A 113 -9.75 -4.44 5.95
C GLU A 113 -8.34 -4.70 5.40
N GLN A 114 -8.12 -5.86 4.78
CA GLN A 114 -6.84 -6.15 4.11
C GLN A 114 -6.57 -5.20 2.94
N ALA A 115 -7.60 -4.85 2.15
CA ALA A 115 -7.48 -3.91 1.05
C ALA A 115 -7.18 -2.49 1.56
N GLU A 116 -7.84 -2.04 2.64
CA GLU A 116 -7.57 -0.76 3.29
C GLU A 116 -6.14 -0.72 3.83
N ARG A 117 -5.70 -1.73 4.59
CA ARG A 117 -4.32 -1.81 5.08
C ARG A 117 -3.29 -1.85 3.95
N ALA A 118 -3.61 -2.48 2.82
CA ALA A 118 -2.75 -2.48 1.64
C ALA A 118 -2.71 -1.10 0.98
N ALA A 119 -3.86 -0.41 0.88
CA ALA A 119 -3.95 0.94 0.35
C ALA A 119 -3.15 1.93 1.21
N GLU A 120 -3.28 1.88 2.53
CA GLU A 120 -2.49 2.70 3.46
C GLU A 120 -0.99 2.46 3.31
N LYS A 121 -0.56 1.19 3.22
CA LYS A 121 0.85 0.84 2.98
C LYS A 121 1.37 1.38 1.65
N ASN A 122 0.52 1.47 0.63
CA ASN A 122 0.89 2.01 -0.67
C ASN A 122 0.95 3.55 -0.67
N ARG A 123 0.11 4.23 0.13
CA ARG A 123 0.18 5.69 0.32
C ARG A 123 1.40 6.08 1.15
N MET A 124 1.73 5.30 2.18
CA MET A 124 2.84 5.53 3.11
C MET A 124 3.88 4.40 3.08
N PRO A 125 4.55 4.16 1.94
CA PRO A 125 5.49 3.07 1.80
C PRO A 125 6.70 3.27 2.71
N VAL A 126 7.23 2.16 3.23
CA VAL A 126 8.49 2.13 3.97
C VAL A 126 9.64 2.28 2.98
N VAL A 127 10.50 3.28 3.19
CA VAL A 127 11.62 3.61 2.30
C VAL A 127 12.99 3.34 2.93
N ALA A 128 13.05 3.28 4.26
CA ALA A 128 14.16 2.75 5.03
C ALA A 128 13.60 2.12 6.34
N PRO A 129 14.37 1.29 7.07
CA PRO A 129 13.90 0.73 8.34
C PRO A 129 13.37 1.81 9.30
N GLY A 130 12.14 1.66 9.78
CA GLY A 130 11.46 2.65 10.65
C GLY A 130 11.04 3.95 9.96
N LEU A 131 11.26 4.11 8.65
CA LEU A 131 11.05 5.36 7.92
C LEU A 131 10.07 5.17 6.76
N ARG A 132 8.96 5.90 6.82
CA ARG A 132 7.87 5.86 5.83
C ARG A 132 7.74 7.22 5.16
N LEU A 133 7.33 7.22 3.89
CA LEU A 133 6.86 8.45 3.27
C LEU A 133 5.58 8.92 3.98
N PRO A 134 5.44 10.24 4.21
CA PRO A 134 4.24 10.80 4.82
C PRO A 134 3.05 10.74 3.87
N ASP A 135 1.83 10.78 4.40
CA ASP A 135 0.60 10.94 3.59
C ASP A 135 0.39 12.42 3.21
N GLU A 136 1.39 12.99 2.53
CA GLU A 136 1.33 14.35 2.00
C GLU A 136 2.00 14.44 0.62
N SER A 137 1.45 15.31 -0.22
CA SER A 137 2.05 15.64 -1.51
C SER A 137 3.33 16.46 -1.32
N GLY A 138 4.36 16.16 -2.11
CA GLY A 138 5.64 16.83 -2.07
C GLY A 138 6.77 16.02 -2.71
N ILE A 139 7.99 16.53 -2.55
CA ILE A 139 9.22 15.82 -2.95
C ILE A 139 10.07 15.60 -1.72
N PHE A 140 10.41 14.35 -1.42
CA PHE A 140 11.23 13.98 -0.26
C PHE A 140 12.55 13.36 -0.71
N ALA A 141 13.65 13.87 -0.20
CA ALA A 141 14.97 13.27 -0.37
C ALA A 141 15.26 12.31 0.78
N LEU A 142 15.65 11.08 0.47
CA LEU A 142 16.25 10.17 1.44
C LEU A 142 17.72 10.54 1.60
N ASP A 143 18.05 11.02 2.79
CA ASP A 143 19.39 11.39 3.21
C ASP A 143 19.91 10.44 4.29
N THR A 144 21.18 10.58 4.66
CA THR A 144 21.78 9.88 5.78
C THR A 144 22.71 10.81 6.53
N TRP A 145 22.22 11.34 7.65
CA TRP A 145 23.02 12.18 8.53
C TRP A 145 23.60 11.37 9.68
N GLN A 146 24.93 11.43 9.86
CA GLN A 146 25.65 10.71 10.91
C GLN A 146 25.33 9.20 10.99
N GLY A 147 24.99 8.59 9.85
CA GLY A 147 24.63 7.17 9.76
C GLY A 147 23.16 6.85 10.01
N ILE A 148 22.32 7.85 10.28
CA ILE A 148 20.88 7.70 10.49
C ILE A 148 20.16 8.08 9.18
N PRO A 149 19.36 7.18 8.58
CA PRO A 149 18.57 7.52 7.40
C PRO A 149 17.41 8.44 7.76
N GLU A 150 17.15 9.45 6.94
CA GLU A 150 16.10 10.44 7.19
C GLU A 150 15.45 10.92 5.89
N LEU A 151 14.21 11.42 5.98
CA LEU A 151 13.53 12.05 4.85
C LEU A 151 13.49 13.56 5.03
N VAL A 152 13.96 14.26 4.02
CA VAL A 152 13.99 15.72 3.97
C VAL A 152 13.02 16.21 2.90
N HIS A 153 12.03 16.99 3.30
CA HIS A 153 11.11 17.61 2.34
C HIS A 153 11.83 18.72 1.57
N LEU A 154 11.86 18.63 0.25
CA LEU A 154 12.38 19.67 -0.62
C LEU A 154 11.32 20.76 -0.83
N GLU A 155 11.66 21.99 -0.45
CA GLU A 155 10.82 23.15 -0.73
C GLU A 155 10.87 23.47 -2.23
N GLN A 156 9.73 23.78 -2.83
CA GLN A 156 9.69 24.32 -4.18
C GLN A 156 10.21 25.76 -4.16
N SER A 157 11.26 26.00 -4.94
CA SER A 157 11.79 27.34 -5.20
C SER A 157 11.21 27.85 -6.51
N ASN A 158 10.47 28.97 -6.43
CA ASN A 158 9.94 29.65 -7.60
C ASN A 158 11.10 30.30 -8.35
N GLY A 159 11.42 29.80 -9.55
CA GLY A 159 12.39 30.41 -10.43
C GLY A 159 11.90 31.78 -10.88
N ASN A 160 12.37 32.86 -10.26
CA ASN A 160 11.78 34.18 -10.48
C ASN A 160 12.12 34.71 -11.88
N VAL A 161 11.21 34.56 -12.85
CA VAL A 161 11.24 35.29 -14.14
C VAL A 161 10.19 36.39 -14.07
N ASN A 162 10.48 37.44 -13.29
CA ASN A 162 9.69 38.67 -13.14
C ASN A 162 8.17 38.44 -12.93
N ARG A 163 7.77 38.38 -11.65
CA ARG A 163 6.40 38.62 -11.13
C ARG A 163 5.35 38.97 -12.20
N ASP A 164 4.63 37.96 -12.69
CA ASP A 164 3.19 38.04 -12.99
C ASP A 164 2.61 36.62 -13.11
N THR A 165 1.85 36.28 -12.07
CA THR A 165 0.68 35.39 -11.99
C THR A 165 0.46 34.32 -13.08
N GLY A 166 0.60 33.05 -12.66
CA GLY A 166 -0.12 31.90 -13.22
C GLY A 166 0.67 31.05 -14.22
N HIS A 167 1.35 30.03 -13.70
CA HIS A 167 2.03 28.92 -14.41
C HIS A 167 3.40 29.26 -15.03
N THR A 168 4.49 28.96 -14.29
CA THR A 168 5.89 29.13 -14.72
C THR A 168 6.34 28.03 -15.70
N ILE A 169 5.52 27.69 -16.69
CA ILE A 169 5.85 26.67 -17.69
C ILE A 169 6.48 27.36 -18.91
N LEU A 170 7.74 27.06 -19.21
CA LEU A 170 8.36 27.57 -20.42
C LEU A 170 7.99 26.70 -21.63
N ARG A 171 6.89 27.06 -22.30
CA ARG A 171 6.49 26.53 -23.61
C ARG A 171 7.16 27.32 -24.74
N ALA A 172 8.44 27.10 -24.97
CA ALA A 172 9.09 27.67 -26.16
C ALA A 172 10.13 26.72 -26.72
N ALA A 173 10.05 26.46 -28.03
CA ALA A 173 11.20 26.00 -28.79
C ALA A 173 12.31 27.02 -28.57
N ILE A 174 13.39 26.61 -27.91
CA ILE A 174 14.50 27.49 -27.55
C ILE A 174 15.24 27.84 -28.85
N ALA A 175 14.72 28.85 -29.56
CA ALA A 175 15.47 29.61 -30.53
C ALA A 175 16.73 30.13 -29.81
N PRO A 176 17.89 30.27 -30.48
CA PRO A 176 19.11 30.72 -29.82
C PRO A 176 18.85 32.09 -29.19
N LEU A 177 18.68 32.09 -27.87
CA LEU A 177 18.16 33.21 -27.09
C LEU A 177 19.15 34.36 -27.14
N GLY A 178 18.85 35.38 -27.94
CA GLY A 178 19.56 36.65 -27.98
C GLY A 178 19.24 37.56 -26.79
N GLY A 179 19.40 37.10 -25.53
CA GLY A 179 19.29 38.00 -24.38
C GLY A 179 19.38 37.40 -22.97
N ALA A 180 18.58 36.39 -22.64
CA ALA A 180 18.52 35.87 -21.26
C ALA A 180 19.54 34.74 -21.03
N LYS A 181 20.67 35.06 -20.36
CA LYS A 181 21.70 34.06 -20.00
C LYS A 181 21.29 33.19 -18.82
N GLU A 182 20.52 33.75 -17.89
CA GLU A 182 20.04 33.11 -16.65
C GLU A 182 18.52 33.01 -16.73
N LEU A 183 18.00 31.79 -16.70
CA LEU A 183 16.58 31.55 -16.87
C LEU A 183 15.89 31.34 -15.51
N ILE A 184 16.59 30.79 -14.54
CA ILE A 184 16.10 30.57 -13.18
C ILE A 184 17.08 31.23 -12.23
N GLN A 185 16.56 32.08 -11.34
CA GLN A 185 17.29 32.68 -10.23
C GLN A 185 16.70 32.17 -8.92
N LEU A 186 17.59 31.69 -8.05
CA LEU A 186 17.31 31.15 -6.73
C LEU A 186 17.96 32.07 -5.70
N ASP A 187 17.21 32.39 -4.65
CA ASP A 187 17.69 33.28 -3.61
C ASP A 187 18.73 32.59 -2.72
N GLY A 188 19.65 33.41 -2.20
CA GLY A 188 20.69 32.98 -1.28
C GLY A 188 21.91 32.33 -1.95
N PRO A 189 23.05 32.30 -1.23
CA PRO A 189 24.28 31.70 -1.74
C PRO A 189 24.26 30.15 -1.72
N GLU A 190 23.37 29.55 -0.94
CA GLU A 190 23.23 28.10 -0.77
C GLU A 190 21.78 27.72 -0.49
N SER A 191 21.42 26.47 -0.75
CA SER A 191 20.11 25.93 -0.44
C SER A 191 19.94 25.79 1.06
N LYS A 192 18.71 25.97 1.53
CA LYS A 192 18.35 25.66 2.92
C LYS A 192 18.44 24.17 3.21
N ILE A 193 18.30 23.33 2.19
CA ILE A 193 18.40 21.87 2.29
C ILE A 193 19.79 21.45 1.84
N GLN A 194 20.48 20.69 2.67
CA GLN A 194 21.82 20.18 2.39
C GLN A 194 21.83 18.68 2.63
N LEU A 195 21.99 17.92 1.56
CA LEU A 195 22.04 16.46 1.61
C LEU A 195 23.46 15.99 1.90
N HIS A 196 23.57 14.90 2.65
CA HIS A 196 24.83 14.35 3.14
C HIS A 196 25.29 13.10 2.38
N VAL A 197 24.46 12.61 1.46
CA VAL A 197 24.78 11.51 0.53
C VAL A 197 25.01 12.04 -0.90
N ASN A 198 25.93 11.40 -1.63
CA ASN A 198 26.25 11.77 -3.01
C ASN A 198 25.35 11.09 -4.07
N GLN A 199 24.45 10.20 -3.67
CA GLN A 199 23.43 9.62 -4.55
C GLN A 199 22.07 9.64 -3.84
N PRO A 200 21.50 10.83 -3.60
CA PRO A 200 20.22 10.93 -2.89
C PRO A 200 19.11 10.27 -3.72
N VAL A 201 18.29 9.45 -3.06
CA VAL A 201 17.05 8.95 -3.65
C VAL A 201 15.98 9.99 -3.39
N LEU A 202 15.26 10.41 -4.43
CA LEU A 202 14.19 11.40 -4.32
C LEU A 202 12.85 10.70 -4.56
N TYR A 203 11.86 10.98 -3.73
CA TYR A 203 10.49 10.47 -3.84
C TYR A 203 9.57 11.61 -4.19
N VAL A 204 8.90 11.51 -5.34
CA VAL A 204 7.96 12.52 -5.85
C VAL A 204 6.55 11.97 -5.67
N SER A 205 5.68 12.69 -4.97
CA SER A 205 4.27 12.33 -4.88
C SER A 205 3.63 12.48 -6.26
N LEU A 206 2.83 11.50 -6.65
CA LEU A 206 2.10 11.52 -7.91
C LEU A 206 0.63 11.85 -7.68
N ASP A 207 0.10 12.71 -8.53
CA ASP A 207 -1.33 12.94 -8.57
C ASP A 207 -1.98 11.82 -9.36
N HIS A 208 -2.65 10.93 -8.64
CA HIS A 208 -3.78 10.21 -9.23
C HIS A 208 -4.93 11.19 -9.25
N GLY A 209 -5.24 11.78 -10.40
CA GLY A 209 -6.45 12.59 -10.52
C GLY A 209 -7.65 11.75 -10.10
N ASP A 210 -8.17 12.00 -8.89
CA ASP A 210 -9.33 11.38 -8.22
C ASP A 210 -9.81 10.06 -8.84
N ALA A 211 -8.92 9.08 -8.93
CA ALA A 211 -9.25 7.75 -9.45
C ALA A 211 -9.42 6.82 -8.25
N GLU A 212 -10.42 7.11 -7.41
CA GLU A 212 -11.14 6.18 -6.52
C GLU A 212 -11.94 6.97 -5.45
N THR A 213 -13.02 7.62 -5.87
CA THR A 213 -14.20 7.77 -5.00
C THR A 213 -15.46 7.46 -5.80
N ALA A 214 -15.44 6.34 -6.54
CA ALA A 214 -16.65 5.65 -6.94
C ALA A 214 -16.91 4.55 -5.90
N GLY A 215 -17.24 4.97 -4.68
CA GLY A 215 -17.99 4.09 -3.79
C GLY A 215 -19.33 3.76 -4.46
N PRO A 216 -19.86 2.54 -4.33
CA PRO A 216 -21.12 2.16 -4.95
C PRO A 216 -22.23 3.12 -4.51
N ASP A 217 -23.05 3.56 -5.47
CA ASP A 217 -24.25 4.36 -5.26
C ASP A 217 -25.06 3.82 -4.07
N GLY A 218 -25.05 4.55 -2.93
CA GLY A 218 -25.86 4.15 -1.78
C GLY A 218 -25.47 4.66 -0.40
N ALA A 219 -24.36 5.39 -0.21
CA ALA A 219 -24.05 5.95 1.11
C ALA A 219 -24.81 7.27 1.34
N LEU A 220 -25.87 7.20 2.14
CA LEU A 220 -26.63 8.36 2.64
C LEU A 220 -25.69 9.29 3.43
N THR A 221 -25.28 10.41 2.82
CA THR A 221 -24.46 11.41 3.51
C THR A 221 -25.32 12.19 4.51
N VAL A 222 -25.04 12.00 5.80
CA VAL A 222 -25.57 12.86 6.86
C VAL A 222 -24.77 14.17 6.87
N ASN A 223 -25.43 15.27 6.51
CA ASN A 223 -24.87 16.61 6.67
C ASN A 223 -24.72 16.94 8.16
N THR A 224 -23.54 16.66 8.73
CA THR A 224 -23.12 17.26 9.98
C THR A 224 -22.32 18.51 9.65
N GLY A 225 -23.01 19.65 9.66
CA GLY A 225 -22.36 20.96 9.47
C GLY A 225 -21.32 21.17 10.57
N GLY A 226 -20.04 21.10 10.21
CA GLY A 226 -18.95 21.40 11.13
C GLY A 226 -17.59 20.88 10.69
N ALA A 227 -16.81 21.78 10.08
CA ALA A 227 -15.34 21.78 10.03
C ALA A 227 -14.61 20.73 9.18
N SER A 228 -14.75 20.83 7.85
CA SER A 228 -13.67 20.44 6.92
C SER A 228 -13.90 21.04 5.53
N SER A 229 -13.74 22.34 5.42
CA SER A 229 -13.44 22.99 4.14
C SER A 229 -12.69 24.30 4.39
N VAL A 230 -11.50 24.18 4.99
CA VAL A 230 -10.49 25.22 4.78
C VAL A 230 -9.92 24.91 3.41
N LYS A 231 -10.34 25.70 2.42
CA LYS A 231 -9.59 25.88 1.18
C LYS A 231 -8.24 26.48 1.55
N ASP A 232 -7.23 25.64 1.74
CA ASP A 232 -5.85 26.09 1.77
C ASP A 232 -5.34 26.20 0.32
N ASP A 233 -5.78 27.26 -0.36
CA ASP A 233 -5.33 27.68 -1.70
C ASP A 233 -3.89 28.26 -1.67
N LYS A 234 -2.97 27.70 -0.86
CA LYS A 234 -1.58 28.19 -0.69
C LYS A 234 -0.49 27.14 -0.51
N LYS A 235 -0.72 25.87 -0.83
CA LYS A 235 0.38 24.97 -1.22
C LYS A 235 0.35 24.87 -2.74
N ALA A 236 1.42 25.32 -3.42
CA ALA A 236 1.62 24.97 -4.82
C ALA A 236 1.74 23.44 -4.88
N VAL A 237 0.62 22.77 -5.15
CA VAL A 237 0.60 21.32 -5.31
C VAL A 237 1.28 21.07 -6.64
N SER A 238 2.50 20.57 -6.59
CA SER A 238 3.22 20.27 -7.81
C SER A 238 2.60 19.02 -8.43
N HIS A 239 1.76 19.23 -9.43
CA HIS A 239 1.00 18.18 -10.09
C HIS A 239 1.91 17.28 -10.94
N SER A 240 2.65 16.37 -10.29
CA SER A 240 3.57 15.45 -10.94
C SER A 240 2.79 14.24 -11.44
N SER A 241 2.97 13.89 -12.73
CA SER A 241 2.30 12.75 -13.35
C SER A 241 3.21 11.52 -13.42
N PRO A 242 2.66 10.30 -13.54
CA PRO A 242 3.47 9.10 -13.77
C PRO A 242 4.34 9.15 -15.04
N ASP A 243 3.97 9.98 -16.02
CA ASP A 243 4.71 10.19 -17.27
C ASP A 243 5.75 11.33 -17.18
N SER A 244 5.75 12.08 -16.07
CA SER A 244 6.70 13.17 -15.83
C SER A 244 8.12 12.63 -15.78
N ARG A 245 9.04 13.34 -16.44
CA ARG A 245 10.47 13.02 -16.39
C ARG A 245 11.20 14.07 -15.56
N TYR A 246 12.30 13.68 -14.95
CA TYR A 246 13.09 14.59 -14.12
C TYR A 246 14.58 14.52 -14.47
N ALA A 247 15.27 15.61 -14.21
CA ALA A 247 16.73 15.65 -14.22
C ALA A 247 17.23 16.52 -13.06
N ILE A 248 18.41 16.18 -12.56
CA ILE A 248 19.11 16.99 -11.58
C ILE A 248 20.08 17.89 -12.33
N VAL A 249 20.03 19.19 -12.08
CA VAL A 249 20.82 20.19 -12.78
C VAL A 249 21.72 20.90 -11.78
N ARG A 250 22.99 21.07 -12.12
CA ARG A 250 23.94 21.83 -11.31
C ARG A 250 23.59 23.31 -11.34
N VAL A 251 23.56 23.91 -10.16
CA VAL A 251 23.25 25.32 -9.93
C VAL A 251 24.54 26.12 -9.79
N GLU A 252 24.64 27.25 -10.48
CA GLU A 252 25.77 28.16 -10.35
C GLU A 252 25.55 29.13 -9.20
N THR A 253 26.43 29.09 -8.19
CA THR A 253 26.44 30.08 -7.11
C THR A 253 27.17 31.36 -7.51
N ARG A 254 26.53 32.51 -7.32
CA ARG A 254 27.05 33.85 -7.62
C ARG A 254 26.83 34.81 -6.47
N ARG A 255 27.84 34.96 -5.60
CA ARG A 255 27.87 35.89 -4.44
C ARG A 255 26.67 35.75 -3.50
N THR A 256 25.50 36.27 -3.88
CA THR A 256 24.27 36.35 -3.07
C THR A 256 23.09 35.60 -3.68
N LEU A 257 23.24 35.07 -4.90
CA LEU A 257 22.20 34.39 -5.65
C LEU A 257 22.74 33.14 -6.33
N ARG A 258 21.84 32.27 -6.75
CA ARG A 258 22.11 31.02 -7.44
C ARG A 258 21.35 30.99 -8.77
N THR A 259 21.94 30.48 -9.84
CA THR A 259 21.37 30.57 -11.20
C THR A 259 21.43 29.27 -11.98
N ILE A 260 20.41 29.03 -12.81
CA ILE A 260 20.43 28.02 -13.87
C ILE A 260 20.35 28.71 -15.22
N GLY A 261 21.36 28.49 -16.06
CA GLY A 261 21.47 29.13 -17.36
C GLY A 261 20.51 28.56 -18.40
N ALA A 262 20.02 29.41 -19.31
CA ALA A 262 19.07 29.03 -20.35
C ALA A 262 19.58 27.91 -21.27
N MET A 263 20.90 27.84 -21.51
CA MET A 263 21.51 26.79 -22.32
C MET A 263 21.36 25.41 -21.66
N ARG A 264 21.55 25.29 -20.35
CA ARG A 264 21.35 24.03 -19.62
C ARG A 264 19.90 23.58 -19.72
N VAL A 265 18.97 24.51 -19.46
CA VAL A 265 17.53 24.27 -19.61
C VAL A 265 17.19 23.81 -21.04
N SER A 266 17.83 24.35 -22.06
CA SER A 266 17.62 23.93 -23.45
C SER A 266 18.13 22.54 -23.84
N MET A 267 19.04 22.01 -23.04
CA MET A 267 19.58 20.67 -23.20
C MET A 267 18.73 19.63 -22.46
N LEU A 268 17.87 20.04 -21.51
CA LEU A 268 16.93 19.14 -20.84
C LEU A 268 15.93 18.59 -21.87
N GLY A 269 15.92 17.26 -22.04
CA GLY A 269 15.08 16.56 -23.01
C GLY A 269 15.80 16.15 -24.30
N LYS A 270 17.01 16.66 -24.56
CA LYS A 270 17.97 16.03 -25.47
C LYS A 270 18.79 15.07 -24.61
N VAL A 271 19.00 13.83 -25.03
CA VAL A 271 19.78 12.82 -24.27
C VAL A 271 21.27 13.16 -24.35
N THR A 272 21.66 14.30 -23.78
CA THR A 272 23.02 14.77 -23.68
C THR A 272 23.38 14.82 -22.21
N GLN A 273 24.17 13.83 -21.78
CA GLN A 273 24.90 13.91 -20.53
C GLN A 273 25.87 15.10 -20.62
N SER A 274 25.84 15.97 -19.63
CA SER A 274 26.88 16.97 -19.39
C SER A 274 27.23 16.94 -17.91
N GLU A 275 28.38 17.49 -17.54
CA GLU A 275 28.79 17.66 -16.14
C GLU A 275 27.71 18.39 -15.32
N ASP A 276 26.93 19.25 -15.97
CA ASP A 276 25.92 20.09 -15.34
C ASP A 276 24.50 19.48 -15.33
N ILE A 277 24.26 18.36 -16.03
CA ILE A 277 22.95 17.70 -16.12
C ILE A 277 23.11 16.21 -15.81
N VAL A 278 22.57 15.81 -14.67
CA VAL A 278 22.57 14.43 -14.18
C VAL A 278 21.18 13.82 -14.41
N PRO A 279 21.04 12.87 -15.35
CA PRO A 279 19.75 12.21 -15.58
C PRO A 279 19.35 11.34 -14.38
N THR A 280 18.05 11.19 -14.15
CA THR A 280 17.53 10.25 -13.15
C THR A 280 17.00 8.96 -13.81
N LYS A 281 16.94 7.89 -13.03
CA LYS A 281 16.12 6.71 -13.29
C LYS A 281 14.84 6.87 -12.48
N ALA A 282 13.68 6.71 -13.11
CA ALA A 282 12.37 6.76 -12.48
C ALA A 282 11.78 5.35 -12.30
N GLU A 283 11.19 5.09 -11.13
CA GLU A 283 10.50 3.85 -10.79
C GLU A 283 9.20 4.20 -10.04
N ILE A 284 8.05 3.74 -10.53
CA ILE A 284 6.76 3.91 -9.85
C ILE A 284 6.68 2.88 -8.72
N LEU A 285 6.44 3.34 -7.48
CA LEU A 285 6.26 2.47 -6.33
C LEU A 285 4.89 1.77 -6.35
N PRO A 286 4.70 0.66 -5.62
CA PRO A 286 3.41 -0.01 -5.50
C PRO A 286 2.27 0.95 -5.11
N GLY A 287 1.12 0.79 -5.77
CA GLY A 287 -0.04 1.66 -5.64
C GLY A 287 0.07 3.01 -6.36
N GLY A 288 1.22 3.32 -6.99
CA GLY A 288 1.35 4.44 -7.92
C GLY A 288 1.37 5.83 -7.30
N TYR A 289 1.26 5.97 -5.98
CA TYR A 289 1.24 7.26 -5.28
C TYR A 289 2.59 7.98 -5.29
N TRP A 290 3.67 7.26 -5.58
CA TRP A 290 5.03 7.75 -5.47
C TRP A 290 5.88 7.31 -6.65
N MET A 291 6.68 8.24 -7.16
CA MET A 291 7.76 7.99 -8.10
C MET A 291 9.10 8.11 -7.38
N LYS A 292 9.88 7.04 -7.40
CA LYS A 292 11.27 7.01 -6.93
C LYS A 292 12.19 7.45 -8.05
N LEU A 293 13.00 8.48 -7.80
CA LEU A 293 14.03 8.98 -8.68
C LEU A 293 15.41 8.66 -8.09
N THR A 294 16.28 8.06 -8.88
CA THR A 294 17.68 7.80 -8.51
C THR A 294 18.61 8.47 -9.51
N PRO A 295 19.56 9.33 -9.08
CA PRO A 295 20.58 9.89 -9.96
C PRO A 295 21.35 8.76 -10.65
N LYS A 296 21.59 8.86 -11.97
CA LYS A 296 22.37 7.83 -12.69
C LYS A 296 23.85 7.82 -12.31
N TYR A 297 24.35 8.94 -11.79
CA TYR A 297 25.74 9.12 -11.38
C TYR A 297 25.79 9.79 -10.00
N PRO A 298 26.85 9.56 -9.21
CA PRO A 298 27.09 10.34 -8.00
C PRO A 298 27.17 11.84 -8.30
N LEU A 299 26.64 12.64 -7.37
CA LEU A 299 26.74 14.08 -7.35
C LEU A 299 28.00 14.48 -6.58
N ASP A 300 28.81 15.36 -7.17
CA ASP A 300 29.90 16.01 -6.45
C ASP A 300 29.37 17.04 -5.44
N PHE A 301 30.25 17.58 -4.61
CA PHE A 301 29.85 18.65 -3.70
C PHE A 301 29.44 19.90 -4.48
N GLY A 302 28.27 20.46 -4.15
CA GLY A 302 27.74 21.62 -4.83
C GLY A 302 26.24 21.80 -4.66
N GLU A 303 25.72 22.78 -5.39
CA GLU A 303 24.31 23.16 -5.39
C GLU A 303 23.62 22.57 -6.61
N TYR A 304 22.42 22.06 -6.42
CA TYR A 304 21.65 21.33 -7.42
C TYR A 304 20.19 21.72 -7.36
N ALA A 305 19.48 21.44 -8.45
CA ALA A 305 18.04 21.56 -8.53
C ALA A 305 17.44 20.36 -9.27
N LEU A 306 16.37 19.79 -8.74
CA LEU A 306 15.52 18.87 -9.46
C LEU A 306 14.59 19.66 -10.37
N MET A 307 14.56 19.31 -11.65
CA MET A 307 13.71 19.94 -12.66
C MET A 307 12.80 18.91 -13.31
N GLU A 308 11.53 19.27 -13.48
CA GLU A 308 10.56 18.48 -14.24
C GLU A 308 10.66 18.81 -15.74
N ILE A 309 10.72 17.76 -16.56
CA ILE A 309 10.76 17.80 -18.01
C ILE A 309 9.41 17.31 -18.51
N LEU A 310 8.59 18.26 -18.97
CA LEU A 310 7.24 18.01 -19.47
C LEU A 310 7.27 17.35 -20.85
N SER A 311 8.16 17.82 -21.73
CA SER A 311 8.40 17.25 -23.05
C SER A 311 9.83 17.60 -23.53
N PRO A 312 10.35 17.00 -24.61
CA PRO A 312 11.68 17.37 -25.11
C PRO A 312 11.77 18.87 -25.42
N GLY A 313 12.56 19.63 -24.64
CA GLY A 313 12.68 21.08 -24.78
C GLY A 313 11.61 21.92 -24.07
N GLU A 314 10.69 21.29 -23.32
CA GLU A 314 9.69 21.94 -22.48
C GLU A 314 9.91 21.49 -21.02
N VAL A 315 10.14 22.45 -20.14
CA VAL A 315 10.41 22.18 -18.72
C VAL A 315 9.51 23.03 -17.83
N ASN A 316 9.29 22.53 -16.62
CA ASN A 316 8.77 23.35 -15.53
C ASN A 316 9.93 24.22 -14.98
N LEU A 317 9.70 25.52 -14.82
CA LEU A 317 10.69 26.43 -14.23
C LEU A 317 10.58 26.52 -12.70
N ASP A 318 9.52 25.94 -12.12
CA ASP A 318 9.47 25.70 -10.69
C ASP A 318 10.37 24.50 -10.39
N VAL A 319 11.32 24.68 -9.47
CA VAL A 319 12.39 23.71 -9.20
C VAL A 319 12.51 23.41 -7.71
N TRP A 320 13.13 22.29 -7.37
CA TRP A 320 13.44 21.94 -5.98
C TRP A 320 14.94 21.93 -5.79
N ASP A 321 15.47 22.95 -5.11
CA ASP A 321 16.90 23.10 -4.91
C ASP A 321 17.38 22.41 -3.63
N PHE A 322 18.60 21.87 -3.70
CA PHE A 322 19.29 21.26 -2.58
C PHE A 322 20.81 21.35 -2.80
N GLY A 323 21.57 21.38 -1.71
CA GLY A 323 23.02 21.21 -1.74
C GLY A 323 23.41 19.76 -1.47
N VAL A 324 24.62 19.39 -1.87
CA VAL A 324 25.28 18.13 -1.49
C VAL A 324 26.59 18.49 -0.82
N ASP A 325 26.69 18.32 0.49
CA ASP A 325 27.93 18.46 1.27
C ASP A 325 27.80 17.70 2.61
N PRO A 326 28.54 16.60 2.81
CA PRO A 326 28.45 15.76 4.02
C PRO A 326 28.94 16.46 5.30
N ARG A 327 29.43 17.69 5.21
CA ARG A 327 29.91 18.49 6.35
C ARG A 327 28.91 19.55 6.79
N LYS A 328 27.80 19.70 6.08
CA LYS A 328 26.75 20.66 6.45
C LYS A 328 26.03 20.23 7.71
N PRO A 329 25.41 21.15 8.46
CA PRO A 329 24.58 20.79 9.60
C PRO A 329 23.32 20.05 9.16
N GLU A 330 22.71 19.36 10.12
CA GLU A 330 21.42 18.68 9.96
C GLU A 330 20.33 19.59 9.37
N ASN A 331 19.51 19.02 8.49
CA ASN A 331 18.35 19.66 7.91
C ASN A 331 17.28 19.92 8.97
N ARG A 332 16.57 21.04 8.83
CA ARG A 332 15.44 21.33 9.72
C ARG A 332 14.25 20.46 9.33
N HIS A 333 13.54 19.94 10.33
CA HIS A 333 12.33 19.15 10.14
C HIS A 333 12.52 17.84 9.36
N ALA A 334 13.72 17.26 9.36
CA ALA A 334 13.94 15.94 8.83
C ALA A 334 13.09 14.90 9.58
N LEU A 335 12.43 14.02 8.82
CA LEU A 335 11.70 12.89 9.38
C LEU A 335 12.69 11.77 9.65
N THR A 336 12.79 11.35 10.90
CA THR A 336 13.71 10.30 11.34
C THR A 336 12.96 8.99 11.58
N PRO A 337 13.67 7.85 11.62
CA PRO A 337 13.04 6.56 11.83
C PRO A 337 12.31 6.52 13.18
N ILE A 338 11.09 6.01 13.17
CA ILE A 338 10.33 5.74 14.38
C ILE A 338 10.69 4.32 14.81
N GLU A 339 11.11 4.14 16.06
CA GLU A 339 11.29 2.79 16.61
C GLU A 339 9.91 2.11 16.67
N ASP A 340 9.78 0.96 16.01
CA ASP A 340 8.59 0.12 16.15
C ASP A 340 8.53 -0.33 17.62
N GLY A 341 7.61 0.27 18.39
CA GLY A 341 7.37 -0.10 19.78
C GLY A 341 6.99 -1.58 19.85
N ASN A 342 7.86 -2.38 20.45
CA ASN A 342 7.70 -3.82 20.61
C ASN A 342 6.65 -4.19 21.68
#